data_AF-A0A7S0I5M6-F1
#
_entry.id   AF-A0A7S0I5M6-F1
#
_cell.length_a   1.000
_cell.length_b   1.000
_cell.length_c   1.000
_cell.angle_alpha   90.00
_cell.angle_beta   90.00
_cell.angle_gamma   90.00
#
_symmetry.space_group_name_H-M   'P 1'
#
loop_
_entity.id
_entity.type
_entity.pdbx_description
1 polymer ?
#
loop_
_entity_poly.entity_id
_entity_poly.type
_entity_poly.pdbx_seq_one_letter_code
_entity_poly.pdbx_strand_id
1 'polypeptide(L)'
;MARARYSDSMQVVAGVQQALEAAAWEKVRGDNGTGLLGAQYLSARSAADAAAVLEAWWALPDQLMEKFADGWLDDGAPMGYPDAWLKRVGWQEGPPPPPKDPTLPHCCQPSYRSGAAAPVVEAQ
;
A
#
# COMPACT_ATOMS: atom_id res chain seq x y z
N MET A 1 -12.67 -2.87 -10.84
CA MET A 1 -11.31 -2.40 -11.17
C MET A 1 -10.75 -1.80 -9.90
N ALA A 2 -9.85 -2.52 -9.23
CA ALA A 2 -8.94 -1.90 -8.28
C ALA A 2 -8.25 -0.74 -9.02
N ARG A 3 -8.58 0.49 -8.66
CA ARG A 3 -7.95 1.68 -9.25
C ARG A 3 -7.06 2.25 -8.17
N ALA A 4 -5.86 1.72 -8.06
CA ALA A 4 -4.77 2.47 -7.45
C ALA A 4 -4.71 3.81 -8.19
N ARG A 5 -5.08 4.90 -7.52
CA ARG A 5 -5.07 6.20 -8.17
C ARG A 5 -3.62 6.64 -8.20
N TYR A 6 -3.24 7.30 -9.29
CA TYR A 6 -1.92 7.93 -9.39
C TYR A 6 -1.62 8.82 -8.16
N SER A 7 -2.63 9.49 -7.61
CA SER A 7 -2.51 10.27 -6.37
C SER A 7 -1.99 9.48 -5.18
N ASP A 8 -2.39 8.21 -5.07
CA ASP A 8 -2.09 7.36 -3.92
C ASP A 8 -0.65 6.84 -4.01
N SER A 9 -0.23 6.42 -5.22
CA SER A 9 1.16 6.07 -5.48
C SER A 9 2.11 7.25 -5.30
N MET A 10 1.69 8.46 -5.70
CA MET A 10 2.50 9.67 -5.53
C MET A 10 2.71 10.07 -4.07
N GLN A 11 1.78 9.74 -3.17
CA GLN A 11 1.99 9.93 -1.73
C GLN A 11 3.13 9.04 -1.21
N VAL A 12 3.19 7.78 -1.66
CA VAL A 12 4.28 6.85 -1.32
C VAL A 12 5.61 7.37 -1.85
N VAL A 13 5.66 7.81 -3.11
CA VAL A 13 6.85 8.40 -3.74
C VAL A 13 7.34 9.62 -2.94
N ALA A 14 6.43 10.53 -2.57
CA ALA A 14 6.75 11.71 -1.77
C ALA A 14 7.27 11.33 -0.37
N GLY A 15 6.69 10.30 0.24
CA GLY A 15 7.15 9.77 1.53
C GLY A 15 8.58 9.23 1.46
N VAL A 16 8.92 8.46 0.42
CA VAL A 16 10.28 7.96 0.22
C VAL A 16 11.27 9.10 0.00
N GLN A 17 10.93 10.09 -0.81
CA GLN A 17 11.76 11.29 -0.99
C GLN A 17 12.03 11.99 0.33
N GLN A 18 10.99 12.25 1.14
CA GLN A 18 11.13 12.91 2.44
C GLN A 18 11.99 12.11 3.41
N ALA A 19 11.85 10.78 3.43
CA ALA A 19 12.66 9.93 4.30
C ALA A 19 14.15 9.96 3.91
N LEU A 20 14.45 9.90 2.61
CA LEU A 20 15.83 10.00 2.10
C LEU A 20 16.45 11.36 2.42
N GLU A 21 15.71 12.45 2.23
CA GLU A 21 16.16 13.81 2.56
C GLU A 21 16.39 13.98 4.07
N ALA A 22 15.50 13.46 4.91
CA ALA A 22 15.66 13.52 6.37
C ALA A 22 16.92 12.77 6.83
N ALA A 23 17.16 11.57 6.30
CA ALA A 23 18.35 10.79 6.59
C ALA A 23 19.63 11.49 6.10
N ALA A 24 19.61 12.10 4.92
CA ALA A 24 20.71 12.92 4.41
C ALA A 24 20.99 14.14 5.31
N TRP A 25 19.93 14.78 5.83
CA TRP A 25 20.08 15.92 6.73
C TRP A 25 20.66 15.57 8.09
N GLU A 26 20.32 14.42 8.66
CA GLU A 26 20.94 13.93 9.89
C GLU A 26 22.44 13.70 9.71
N LYS A 27 22.79 13.09 8.57
CA LYS A 27 24.15 12.84 8.15
C LYS A 27 24.97 14.13 8.05
N VAL A 28 24.46 15.16 7.37
CA VAL A 28 25.11 16.47 7.25
C VAL A 28 25.26 17.15 8.62
N ARG A 29 24.26 17.05 9.50
CA ARG A 29 24.34 17.61 10.86
C ARG A 29 25.40 16.90 11.71
N GLY A 30 25.54 15.58 11.57
CA GLY A 30 26.57 14.82 12.27
C GLY A 30 27.98 15.18 11.84
N ASP A 31 28.17 15.57 10.58
CA ASP A 31 29.48 15.95 10.05
C ASP A 31 29.88 17.37 10.48
N ASN A 32 28.88 18.25 10.68
CA ASN A 32 29.10 19.60 11.21
C ASN A 32 29.77 19.55 12.61
N GLY A 33 30.98 20.08 12.70
CA GLY A 33 31.74 20.17 13.96
C GLY A 33 32.74 19.02 14.20
N THR A 34 32.75 17.98 13.36
CA THR A 34 33.73 16.88 13.47
C THR A 34 35.09 17.20 12.85
N GLY A 35 35.16 18.24 12.01
CA GLY A 35 36.36 18.55 11.22
C GLY A 35 36.69 17.52 10.14
N LEU A 36 35.81 16.53 9.91
CA LEU A 36 35.93 15.53 8.86
C LEU A 36 35.59 16.16 7.49
N LEU A 37 36.52 16.97 6.98
CA LEU A 37 36.39 17.70 5.72
C LEU A 37 37.39 17.23 4.66
N GLY A 38 38.08 16.11 4.91
CA GLY A 38 39.00 15.53 3.94
C GLY A 38 38.28 15.09 2.67
N ALA A 39 38.84 15.41 1.50
CA ALA A 39 38.24 15.06 0.21
C ALA A 39 37.91 13.57 0.07
N GLN A 40 38.75 12.68 0.64
CA GLN A 40 38.50 11.24 0.67
C GLN A 40 37.28 10.87 1.52
N TYR A 41 37.11 11.50 2.67
CA TYR A 41 35.95 11.27 3.54
C TYR A 41 34.65 11.69 2.86
N LEU A 42 34.61 12.91 2.30
CA LEU A 42 33.43 13.42 1.61
C LEU A 42 33.09 12.59 0.37
N SER A 43 34.11 12.08 -0.34
CA SER A 43 33.92 11.22 -1.51
C SER A 43 33.40 9.84 -1.14
N ALA A 44 33.93 9.22 -0.08
CA ALA A 44 33.43 7.95 0.42
C ALA A 44 32.00 8.09 0.96
N ARG A 45 31.71 9.18 1.66
CA ARG A 45 30.37 9.50 2.19
C ARG A 45 29.36 9.72 1.07
N SER A 46 29.70 10.53 0.06
CA SER A 46 28.80 10.79 -1.06
C SER A 46 28.53 9.53 -1.89
N ALA A 47 29.54 8.67 -2.07
CA ALA A 47 29.36 7.39 -2.74
C ALA A 47 28.41 6.45 -1.96
N ALA A 48 28.58 6.37 -0.63
CA ALA A 48 27.70 5.57 0.22
C ALA A 48 26.26 6.11 0.23
N ASP A 49 26.08 7.42 0.29
CA ASP A 49 24.77 8.06 0.27
C ASP A 49 24.07 7.88 -1.08
N ALA A 50 24.81 8.01 -2.20
CA ALA A 50 24.29 7.74 -3.53
C ALA A 50 23.85 6.27 -3.69
N ALA A 51 24.61 5.31 -3.17
CA ALA A 51 24.24 3.90 -3.19
C ALA A 51 22.94 3.64 -2.42
N ALA A 52 22.78 4.22 -1.22
CA ALA A 52 21.57 4.07 -0.42
C ALA A 52 20.33 4.70 -1.08
N VAL A 53 20.50 5.87 -1.71
CA VAL A 53 19.42 6.52 -2.49
C VAL A 53 19.01 5.62 -3.65
N LEU A 54 19.97 5.10 -4.42
CA LEU A 54 19.69 4.21 -5.53
C LEU A 54 18.97 2.94 -5.07
N GLU A 55 19.42 2.30 -3.99
CA GLU A 55 18.79 1.11 -3.43
C GLU A 55 17.31 1.37 -3.08
N ALA A 56 17.01 2.47 -2.39
CA ALA A 56 15.64 2.84 -2.04
C ALA A 56 14.76 3.07 -3.28
N TRP A 57 15.28 3.75 -4.30
CA TRP A 57 14.56 3.98 -5.55
C TRP A 57 14.36 2.71 -6.37
N TRP A 58 15.30 1.77 -6.31
CA TRP A 58 15.18 0.47 -6.95
C TRP A 58 14.15 -0.43 -6.28
N ALA A 59 13.98 -0.34 -4.96
CA ALA A 59 12.97 -1.10 -4.22
C ALA A 59 11.55 -0.53 -4.35
N LEU A 60 11.42 0.77 -4.66
CA LEU A 60 10.12 1.44 -4.68
C LEU A 60 9.09 0.84 -5.67
N PRO A 61 9.43 0.49 -6.92
CA PRO A 61 8.47 -0.13 -7.83
C PRO A 61 7.87 -1.42 -7.28
N ASP A 62 8.69 -2.28 -6.67
CA ASP A 62 8.23 -3.54 -6.07
C ASP A 62 7.27 -3.27 -4.92
N GLN A 63 7.58 -2.30 -4.06
CA GLN A 63 6.69 -1.87 -2.97
C GLN A 63 5.37 -1.29 -3.48
N LEU A 64 5.40 -0.50 -4.56
CA LEU A 64 4.19 0.02 -5.18
C LEU A 64 3.36 -1.11 -5.78
N MET A 65 3.99 -2.08 -6.43
CA MET A 65 3.28 -3.24 -6.96
C MET A 65 2.67 -4.07 -5.84
N GLU A 66 3.41 -4.41 -4.80
CA GLU A 66 2.90 -5.14 -3.63
C GLU A 66 1.73 -4.42 -2.98
N LYS A 67 1.85 -3.10 -2.77
CA LYS A 67 0.84 -2.28 -2.11
C LYS A 67 -0.43 -2.05 -2.93
N PHE A 68 -0.36 -2.16 -4.26
CA PHE A 68 -1.46 -1.75 -5.14
C PHE A 68 -1.93 -2.85 -6.10
N ALA A 69 -1.31 -4.03 -6.14
CA ALA A 69 -1.60 -5.09 -7.10
C ALA A 69 -3.00 -5.71 -6.95
N ASP A 70 -3.54 -5.76 -5.74
CA ASP A 70 -4.80 -6.43 -5.39
C ASP A 70 -5.94 -5.45 -5.06
N GLY A 71 -5.67 -4.14 -5.11
CA GLY A 71 -6.62 -3.11 -4.70
C GLY A 71 -6.82 -3.02 -3.19
N TRP A 72 -5.93 -3.64 -2.40
CA TRP A 72 -5.91 -3.51 -0.96
C TRP A 72 -4.97 -2.39 -0.56
N LEU A 73 -5.55 -1.33 0.00
CA LEU A 73 -4.79 -0.39 0.80
C LEU A 73 -4.62 -1.07 2.16
N ASP A 74 -3.42 -1.55 2.53
CA ASP A 74 -3.02 -1.95 3.90
C ASP A 74 -4.17 -2.44 4.82
N ASP A 75 -4.61 -3.71 4.70
CA ASP A 75 -5.67 -4.32 5.55
C ASP A 75 -7.00 -3.54 5.63
N GLY A 76 -7.22 -2.58 4.73
CA GLY A 76 -8.39 -1.73 4.67
C GLY A 76 -9.63 -2.44 4.12
N ALA A 77 -10.76 -1.73 4.12
CA ALA A 77 -11.97 -2.24 3.50
C ALA A 77 -11.69 -2.57 2.02
N PRO A 78 -12.08 -3.77 1.53
CA PRO A 78 -11.83 -4.15 0.16
C PRO A 78 -12.38 -3.07 -0.76
N MET A 79 -11.57 -2.60 -1.72
CA MET A 79 -12.06 -1.75 -2.80
C MET A 79 -12.96 -2.60 -3.71
N GLY A 80 -14.19 -2.85 -3.24
CA GLY A 80 -15.22 -3.55 -3.98
C GLY A 80 -15.50 -2.88 -5.32
N TYR A 81 -16.32 -3.53 -6.14
CA TYR A 81 -16.76 -2.91 -7.37
C TYR A 81 -17.58 -1.65 -7.06
N PRO A 82 -17.40 -0.54 -7.80
CA PRO A 82 -18.19 0.66 -7.58
C PRO A 82 -19.70 0.39 -7.71
N ASP A 83 -20.51 0.99 -6.83
CA ASP A 83 -21.97 0.81 -6.83
C ASP A 83 -22.62 1.12 -8.19
N ALA A 84 -22.11 2.13 -8.89
CA ALA A 84 -22.58 2.49 -10.23
C ALA A 84 -22.34 1.38 -11.26
N TRP A 85 -21.24 0.62 -11.12
CA TRP A 85 -20.96 -0.53 -11.97
C TRP A 85 -21.85 -1.71 -11.56
N LEU A 86 -21.94 -2.03 -10.27
CA LEU A 86 -22.81 -3.10 -9.75
C LEU A 86 -24.26 -2.90 -10.16
N LYS A 87 -24.77 -1.67 -10.08
CA LYS A 87 -26.10 -1.30 -10.55
C LYS A 87 -26.28 -1.48 -12.05
N ARG A 88 -25.25 -1.19 -12.84
CA ARG A 88 -25.30 -1.33 -14.30
C ARG A 88 -25.31 -2.80 -14.74
N VAL A 89 -24.56 -3.65 -14.06
CA VAL A 89 -24.49 -5.08 -14.40
C VAL A 89 -25.59 -5.92 -13.74
N GLY A 90 -26.39 -5.33 -12.84
CA GLY A 90 -27.48 -6.01 -12.13
C GLY A 90 -27.03 -6.83 -10.92
N TRP A 91 -25.89 -6.47 -10.33
CA TRP A 91 -25.29 -7.14 -9.16
C TRP A 91 -25.34 -6.24 -7.93
N GLN A 92 -26.44 -5.50 -7.71
CA GLN A 92 -26.53 -4.58 -6.55
C GLN A 92 -26.36 -5.32 -5.22
N GLU A 93 -26.81 -6.57 -5.13
CA GLU A 93 -26.73 -7.41 -3.94
C GLU A 93 -25.45 -8.27 -3.87
N GLY A 94 -24.55 -8.11 -4.84
CA GLY A 94 -23.31 -8.90 -4.94
C GLY A 94 -23.52 -10.32 -5.47
N PRO A 95 -22.45 -11.13 -5.53
CA PRO A 95 -22.53 -12.53 -5.93
C PRO A 95 -23.45 -13.34 -5.02
N PRO A 96 -24.24 -14.29 -5.57
CA PRO A 96 -24.89 -15.28 -4.73
C PRO A 96 -23.83 -16.06 -3.95
N PRO A 97 -24.15 -16.51 -2.71
CA PRO A 97 -23.25 -17.37 -1.97
C PRO A 97 -22.96 -18.63 -2.81
N PRO A 98 -21.71 -19.12 -2.84
CA PRO A 98 -21.40 -20.28 -3.64
C PRO A 98 -22.23 -21.49 -3.22
N PRO A 99 -22.55 -22.39 -4.16
CA PRO A 99 -23.36 -23.56 -3.89
C PRO A 99 -22.76 -24.37 -2.73
N LYS A 100 -23.62 -24.78 -1.79
CA LYS A 100 -23.22 -25.78 -0.80
C LYS A 100 -23.08 -27.10 -1.53
N ASP A 101 -21.87 -27.63 -1.60
CA ASP A 101 -21.63 -28.96 -2.15
C ASP A 101 -22.05 -30.00 -1.10
N PRO A 102 -23.10 -30.79 -1.32
CA PRO A 102 -23.57 -31.77 -0.34
C PRO A 102 -22.59 -32.93 -0.13
N THR A 103 -21.58 -33.08 -1.00
CA THR A 103 -20.56 -34.14 -0.90
C THR A 103 -19.40 -33.78 0.01
N LEU A 104 -19.23 -32.50 0.36
CA LEU A 104 -18.17 -32.04 1.25
C LEU A 104 -18.52 -32.29 2.72
N PRO A 105 -17.59 -32.85 3.52
CA PRO A 105 -17.76 -32.98 4.96
C PRO A 105 -18.13 -31.65 5.62
N HIS A 106 -18.88 -31.70 6.72
CA HIS A 106 -19.38 -30.50 7.41
C HIS A 106 -18.28 -29.50 7.82
N CYS A 107 -17.03 -29.96 8.00
CA CYS A 107 -15.86 -29.13 8.29
C CYS A 107 -15.33 -28.32 7.08
N CYS A 108 -15.72 -28.70 5.85
CA CYS A 108 -15.30 -28.06 4.61
C CYS A 108 -16.44 -27.27 3.94
N GLN A 109 -17.64 -27.26 4.54
CA GLN A 109 -18.74 -26.42 4.10
C GLN A 109 -18.38 -24.95 4.39
N PRO A 110 -18.41 -24.05 3.40
CA PRO A 110 -18.09 -22.66 3.66
C PRO A 110 -19.15 -22.05 4.58
N SER A 111 -18.76 -21.72 5.81
CA SER A 111 -19.62 -21.01 6.75
C SER A 111 -19.65 -19.53 6.37
N TYR A 112 -20.41 -19.18 5.33
CA TYR A 112 -20.76 -17.79 5.08
C TYR A 112 -21.56 -17.31 6.28
N ARG A 113 -20.94 -16.55 7.19
CA ARG A 113 -21.69 -15.64 8.05
C ARG A 113 -22.41 -14.72 7.06
N SER A 114 -23.74 -14.83 7.00
CA SER A 114 -24.54 -13.84 6.30
C SER A 114 -24.24 -12.50 6.97
N GLY A 115 -23.34 -11.73 6.38
CA GLY A 115 -23.24 -10.31 6.61
C GLY A 115 -24.50 -9.70 6.01
N ALA A 116 -25.62 -9.87 6.70
CA ALA A 116 -26.71 -8.93 6.59
C ALA A 116 -26.07 -7.55 6.81
N ALA A 117 -26.20 -6.68 5.81
CA ALA A 117 -25.92 -5.27 5.97
C ALA A 117 -26.51 -4.83 7.32
N ALA A 118 -25.66 -4.37 8.22
CA ALA A 118 -26.13 -3.73 9.43
C ALA A 118 -27.07 -2.58 8.99
N PRO A 119 -28.29 -2.48 9.53
CA PRO A 119 -29.13 -1.33 9.23
C PRO A 119 -28.40 -0.08 9.72
N VAL A 120 -28.13 0.85 8.81
CA VAL A 120 -27.75 2.21 9.18
C VAL A 120 -28.98 2.80 9.87
N VAL A 121 -28.95 2.83 11.20
CA VAL A 121 -29.92 3.58 11.99
C VAL A 121 -29.54 5.05 11.85
N GLU A 122 -30.38 5.78 11.11
CA GLU A 122 -30.37 7.23 10.99
C GLU A 122 -30.58 7.83 12.38
N ALA A 123 -29.55 8.50 12.91
CA ALA A 123 -29.66 9.27 14.15
C ALA A 123 -30.29 10.63 13.80
N GLN A 124 -31.47 10.88 14.38
CA GLN A 124 -32.15 12.18 14.42
C GLN A 124 -31.35 13.20 15.25
#